data_AF-I0UZP0-F1
#
_entry.id   AF-I0UZP0-F1
#
_cell.length_a   1.000
_cell.length_b   1.000
_cell.length_c   1.000
_cell.angle_alpha   90.00
_cell.angle_beta   90.00
_cell.angle_gamma   90.00
#
_symmetry.space_group_name_H-M   'P 1'
#
loop_
_entity.id
_entity.type
_entity.pdbx_description
1 polymer ?
#
loop_
_entity_poly.entity_id
_entity_poly.type
_entity_poly.pdbx_seq_one_letter_code
_entity_poly.pdbx_strand_id
1 'polypeptide(L)'
;MVSWNDAEQWNADGVAAVGDALVKARNAIVALEDELTESVSPKEWSGPSAESARRDLAKHRQDLETLAAEVASMATTVDTVEDAVRGLRREIDEAKSLASSHGLRIDNGTVVAPEGVTTLPAELARSAVAERVKAILDKAAAVDTDLAAMLDRVLANKISDAGATTLAEAAAAGEERVRLDQILKNYQVSPDPDGTVNFFGQTVTKSEADLLDDLGLLGIKDMYDIRNKAFGTADDRFPGQDGNDSHRDAFRHAYWNALMTQKFGEEWAQKYGTAHERLPGNPADREAMDLYNNEVGRKIAAANPDASPEELANLVEKAVEDGRTVVIDKNGELAYSNDVAGGQTGHADDPAPEKEGGERGSSHTSGGSGDGSGDYDWGS
;
A
#
# COMPACT_ATOMS: atom_id res chain seq x y z
N MET A 1 10.14 -2.40 -22.76
CA MET A 1 9.85 -3.85 -22.72
C MET A 1 11.17 -4.55 -22.49
N VAL A 2 11.32 -5.20 -21.34
CA VAL A 2 12.55 -5.87 -20.92
C VAL A 2 12.72 -7.16 -21.71
N SER A 3 13.89 -7.37 -22.34
CA SER A 3 14.20 -8.64 -23.01
C SER A 3 14.78 -9.66 -22.04
N TRP A 4 14.73 -10.94 -22.42
CA TRP A 4 15.37 -12.01 -21.66
C TRP A 4 16.87 -11.77 -21.45
N ASN A 5 17.55 -11.26 -22.48
CA ASN A 5 18.97 -10.94 -22.41
C ASN A 5 19.25 -9.75 -21.48
N ASP A 6 18.33 -8.79 -21.34
CA ASP A 6 18.46 -7.68 -20.40
C ASP A 6 18.35 -8.20 -18.97
N ALA A 7 17.30 -8.98 -18.66
CA ALA A 7 17.10 -9.59 -17.35
C ALA A 7 18.26 -10.51 -16.94
N GLU A 8 18.89 -11.18 -17.91
CA GLU A 8 20.10 -11.98 -17.68
C GLU A 8 21.35 -11.16 -17.34
N GLN A 9 21.38 -9.86 -17.64
CA GLN A 9 22.51 -8.99 -17.35
C GLN A 9 22.31 -8.18 -16.07
N TRP A 10 21.11 -8.20 -15.49
CA TRP A 10 20.81 -7.50 -14.26
C TRP A 10 21.68 -7.99 -13.10
N ASN A 11 22.27 -7.03 -12.40
CA ASN A 11 23.28 -7.26 -11.37
C ASN A 11 22.78 -6.82 -10.00
N ALA A 12 22.26 -7.76 -9.22
CA ALA A 12 21.77 -7.49 -7.87
C ALA A 12 22.84 -6.89 -6.95
N ASP A 13 24.10 -7.33 -7.04
CA ASP A 13 25.17 -6.78 -6.18
C ASP A 13 25.50 -5.33 -6.54
N GLY A 14 25.31 -4.95 -7.81
CA GLY A 14 25.41 -3.55 -8.24
C GLY A 14 24.26 -2.69 -7.69
N VAL A 15 23.05 -3.23 -7.66
CA VAL A 15 21.87 -2.58 -7.06
C VAL A 15 22.07 -2.42 -5.55
N ALA A 16 22.54 -3.47 -4.86
CA ALA A 16 22.87 -3.46 -3.44
C ALA A 16 23.85 -2.33 -3.09
N ALA A 17 24.92 -2.19 -3.87
CA ALA A 17 25.92 -1.14 -3.66
C ALA A 17 25.33 0.28 -3.79
N VAL A 18 24.31 0.47 -4.65
CA VAL A 18 23.58 1.74 -4.75
C VAL A 18 22.70 1.93 -3.51
N GLY A 19 22.01 0.89 -3.05
CA GLY A 19 21.21 0.89 -1.81
C GLY A 19 22.05 1.31 -0.60
N ASP A 20 23.23 0.68 -0.42
CA ASP A 20 24.19 1.02 0.64
C ASP A 20 24.62 2.49 0.58
N ALA A 21 24.86 3.01 -0.63
CA ALA A 21 25.24 4.41 -0.82
C ALA A 21 24.11 5.37 -0.44
N LEU A 22 22.86 5.03 -0.77
CA LEU A 22 21.67 5.81 -0.41
C LEU A 22 21.43 5.80 1.10
N VAL A 23 21.53 4.63 1.74
CA VAL A 23 21.43 4.51 3.21
C VAL A 23 22.51 5.35 3.90
N LYS A 24 23.73 5.34 3.38
CA LYS A 24 24.81 6.19 3.90
C LYS A 24 24.51 7.68 3.73
N ALA A 25 23.98 8.09 2.58
CA ALA A 25 23.58 9.47 2.33
C ALA A 25 22.45 9.91 3.26
N ARG A 26 21.40 9.08 3.42
CA ARG A 26 20.30 9.29 4.38
C ARG A 26 20.85 9.52 5.79
N ASN A 27 21.72 8.63 6.28
CA ASN A 27 22.29 8.73 7.62
C ASN A 27 23.12 10.01 7.79
N ALA A 28 23.85 10.43 6.74
CA ALA A 28 24.61 11.67 6.78
C ALA A 28 23.70 12.91 6.84
N ILE A 29 22.56 12.90 6.13
CA ILE A 29 21.55 13.98 6.22
C ILE A 29 20.97 14.02 7.63
N VAL A 30 20.47 12.89 8.14
CA VAL A 30 19.86 12.80 9.48
C VAL A 30 20.82 13.25 10.58
N ALA A 31 22.12 12.98 10.45
CA ALA A 31 23.13 13.42 11.41
C ALA A 31 23.30 14.95 11.50
N LEU A 32 22.79 15.72 10.52
CA LEU A 32 22.81 17.19 10.57
C LEU A 32 21.77 17.77 11.54
N GLU A 33 20.84 16.97 12.06
CA GLU A 33 19.76 17.40 12.96
C GLU A 33 20.31 18.15 14.20
N ASP A 34 21.36 17.61 14.81
CA ASP A 34 21.98 18.19 16.00
C ASP A 34 22.59 19.57 15.67
N GLU A 35 23.33 19.67 14.56
CA GLU A 35 23.96 20.90 14.11
C GLU A 35 22.92 21.99 13.74
N LEU A 36 21.80 21.60 13.12
CA LEU A 36 20.68 22.49 12.81
C LEU A 36 19.97 22.98 14.08
N THR A 37 19.84 22.11 15.07
CA THR A 37 19.26 22.44 16.38
C THR A 37 20.17 23.39 17.17
N GLU A 38 21.47 23.18 17.12
CA GLU A 38 22.46 24.06 17.75
C GLU A 38 22.61 25.41 17.03
N SER A 39 22.32 25.46 15.72
CA SER A 39 22.36 26.69 14.90
C SER A 39 21.22 27.67 15.19
N VAL A 40 20.31 27.34 16.13
CA VAL A 40 19.23 28.24 16.53
C VAL A 40 19.79 29.55 17.09
N SER A 41 19.36 30.66 16.50
CA SER A 41 19.79 32.01 16.89
C SER A 41 19.59 32.26 18.40
N PRO A 42 20.60 32.79 19.12
CA PRO A 42 20.48 33.10 20.54
C PRO A 42 19.24 33.95 20.84
N LYS A 43 18.56 33.68 21.95
CA LYS A 43 17.32 34.40 22.35
C LYS A 43 17.52 35.91 22.46
N GLU A 44 18.75 36.33 22.75
CA GLU A 44 19.17 37.73 22.91
C GLU A 44 19.33 38.46 21.57
N TRP A 45 19.50 37.72 20.46
CA TRP A 45 19.59 38.30 19.12
C TRP A 45 18.19 38.51 18.52
N SER A 46 17.81 39.77 18.35
CA SER A 46 16.46 40.17 17.92
C SER A 46 16.50 41.27 16.85
N GLY A 47 15.36 41.50 16.22
CA GLY A 47 15.18 42.46 15.12
C GLY A 47 15.12 41.79 13.74
N PRO A 48 14.95 42.59 12.67
CA PRO A 48 14.62 42.09 11.32
C PRO A 48 15.63 41.09 10.76
N SER A 49 16.93 41.29 11.01
CA SER A 49 17.99 40.36 10.56
C SER A 49 17.92 39.02 11.28
N ALA A 50 17.61 39.00 12.58
CA ALA A 50 17.46 37.78 13.35
C ALA A 50 16.22 36.99 12.91
N GLU A 51 15.11 37.68 12.60
CA GLU A 51 13.92 37.04 12.03
C GLU A 51 14.16 36.48 10.63
N SER A 52 14.93 37.18 9.79
CA SER A 52 15.32 36.65 8.47
C SER A 52 16.15 35.39 8.61
N ALA A 53 17.17 35.40 9.47
CA ALA A 53 18.01 34.23 9.70
C ALA A 53 17.22 33.02 10.22
N ARG A 54 16.23 33.23 11.10
CA ARG A 54 15.32 32.16 11.55
C ARG A 54 14.46 31.59 10.44
N ARG A 55 13.92 32.45 9.55
CA ARG A 55 13.15 32.01 8.38
C ARG A 55 14.02 31.23 7.39
N ASP A 56 15.24 31.71 7.16
CA ASP A 56 16.19 31.02 6.28
C ASP A 56 16.56 29.65 6.85
N LEU A 57 16.88 29.55 8.15
CA LEU A 57 17.16 28.28 8.82
C LEU A 57 15.97 27.31 8.75
N ALA A 58 14.75 27.79 9.00
CA ALA A 58 13.54 26.96 8.90
C ALA A 58 13.33 26.43 7.47
N LYS A 59 13.60 27.25 6.46
CA LYS A 59 13.54 26.80 5.06
C LYS A 59 14.57 25.71 4.75
N HIS A 60 15.83 25.88 5.19
CA HIS A 60 16.86 24.87 4.94
C HIS A 60 16.58 23.57 5.68
N ARG A 61 15.95 23.62 6.87
CA ARG A 61 15.48 22.43 7.57
C ARG A 61 14.42 21.68 6.74
N GLN A 62 13.40 22.38 6.26
CA GLN A 62 12.36 21.83 5.40
C GLN A 62 12.93 21.18 4.12
N ASP A 63 13.90 21.84 3.49
CA ASP A 63 14.57 21.32 2.29
C ASP A 63 15.34 20.02 2.61
N LEU A 64 15.98 19.94 3.78
CA LEU A 64 16.69 18.74 4.24
C LEU A 64 15.76 17.61 4.68
N GLU A 65 14.62 17.92 5.30
CA GLU A 65 13.57 16.95 5.65
C GLU A 65 13.03 16.30 4.37
N THR A 66 12.72 17.10 3.35
CA THR A 66 12.31 16.61 2.03
C THR A 66 13.37 15.70 1.41
N LEU A 67 14.63 16.12 1.43
CA LEU A 67 15.74 15.32 0.90
C LEU A 67 15.94 14.00 1.68
N ALA A 68 15.78 14.02 3.01
CA ALA A 68 15.89 12.83 3.84
C ALA A 68 14.80 11.81 3.47
N ALA A 69 13.56 12.27 3.26
CA ALA A 69 12.45 11.43 2.82
C ALA A 69 12.67 10.85 1.41
N GLU A 70 13.12 11.68 0.46
CA GLU A 70 13.43 11.25 -0.90
C GLU A 70 14.51 10.16 -0.94
N VAL A 71 15.62 10.37 -0.23
CA VAL A 71 16.74 9.43 -0.20
C VAL A 71 16.34 8.13 0.51
N ALA A 72 15.54 8.21 1.57
CA ALA A 72 15.07 7.03 2.29
C ALA A 72 14.09 6.20 1.45
N SER A 73 13.16 6.84 0.74
CA SER A 73 12.25 6.17 -0.19
C SER A 73 12.98 5.49 -1.34
N MET A 74 14.01 6.17 -1.87
CA MET A 74 14.86 5.63 -2.91
C MET A 74 15.68 4.43 -2.40
N ALA A 75 16.17 4.48 -1.15
CA ALA A 75 16.87 3.35 -0.53
C ALA A 75 15.98 2.11 -0.42
N THR A 76 14.75 2.26 0.11
CA THR A 76 13.78 1.15 0.24
C THR A 76 13.41 0.54 -1.11
N THR A 77 13.22 1.38 -2.13
CA THR A 77 12.90 0.89 -3.48
C THR A 77 14.07 0.14 -4.09
N VAL A 78 15.31 0.63 -3.91
CA VAL A 78 16.50 -0.03 -4.43
C VAL A 78 16.72 -1.39 -3.73
N ASP A 79 16.49 -1.48 -2.43
CA ASP A 79 16.52 -2.76 -1.67
C ASP A 79 15.47 -3.76 -2.20
N THR A 80 14.26 -3.26 -2.46
CA THR A 80 13.17 -4.03 -3.07
C THR A 80 13.54 -4.54 -4.47
N VAL A 81 14.16 -3.70 -5.30
CA VAL A 81 14.64 -4.07 -6.63
C VAL A 81 15.79 -5.07 -6.53
N GLU A 82 16.70 -4.91 -5.58
CA GLU A 82 17.77 -5.89 -5.32
C GLU A 82 17.17 -7.28 -5.10
N ASP A 83 16.25 -7.40 -4.16
CA ASP A 83 15.60 -8.67 -3.82
C ASP A 83 14.88 -9.28 -5.03
N ALA A 84 14.16 -8.46 -5.79
CA ALA A 84 13.47 -8.89 -6.99
C ALA A 84 14.44 -9.38 -8.08
N VAL A 85 15.54 -8.66 -8.30
CA VAL A 85 16.60 -9.06 -9.24
C VAL A 85 17.26 -10.36 -8.77
N ARG A 86 17.58 -10.52 -7.49
CA ARG A 86 18.13 -11.80 -6.95
C ARG A 86 17.15 -12.96 -7.17
N GLY A 87 15.86 -12.72 -6.96
CA GLY A 87 14.80 -13.69 -7.25
C GLY A 87 14.74 -14.09 -8.71
N LEU A 88 14.67 -13.10 -9.61
CA LEU A 88 14.66 -13.30 -11.07
C LEU A 88 15.88 -14.08 -11.56
N ARG A 89 17.07 -13.78 -11.02
CA ARG A 89 18.30 -14.51 -11.35
C ARG A 89 18.20 -16.00 -11.02
N ARG A 90 17.67 -16.35 -9.85
CA ARG A 90 17.43 -17.74 -9.46
C ARG A 90 16.41 -18.41 -10.38
N GLU A 91 15.30 -17.75 -10.68
CA GLU A 91 14.25 -18.27 -11.56
C GLU A 91 14.75 -18.50 -13.00
N ILE A 92 15.59 -17.60 -13.51
CA ILE A 92 16.27 -17.77 -14.81
C ILE A 92 17.16 -19.01 -14.81
N ASP A 93 17.98 -19.20 -13.77
CA ASP A 93 18.88 -20.36 -13.66
C ASP A 93 18.08 -21.68 -13.52
N GLU A 94 16.96 -21.67 -12.80
CA GLU A 94 16.03 -22.80 -12.70
C GLU A 94 15.36 -23.10 -14.03
N ALA A 95 14.89 -22.09 -14.77
CA ALA A 95 14.29 -22.26 -16.08
C ALA A 95 15.30 -22.84 -17.10
N LYS A 96 16.54 -22.36 -17.09
CA LYS A 96 17.64 -22.92 -17.90
C LYS A 96 17.95 -24.37 -17.54
N SER A 97 17.96 -24.69 -16.24
CA SER A 97 18.21 -26.05 -15.75
C SER A 97 17.10 -27.01 -16.16
N LEU A 98 15.84 -26.57 -16.06
CA LEU A 98 14.68 -27.33 -16.52
C LEU A 98 14.68 -27.51 -18.05
N ALA A 99 14.99 -26.46 -18.82
CA ALA A 99 15.12 -26.58 -20.26
C ALA A 99 16.19 -27.64 -20.62
N SER A 100 17.36 -27.56 -19.98
CA SER A 100 18.49 -28.45 -20.22
C SER A 100 18.18 -29.91 -19.86
N SER A 101 17.42 -30.17 -18.78
CA SER A 101 17.04 -31.53 -18.37
C SER A 101 16.13 -32.23 -19.40
N HIS A 102 15.43 -31.45 -20.22
CA HIS A 102 14.60 -31.92 -21.33
C HIS A 102 15.28 -31.79 -22.70
N GLY A 103 16.57 -31.44 -22.74
CA GLY A 103 17.32 -31.23 -24.00
C GLY A 103 16.91 -29.97 -24.78
N LEU A 104 16.18 -29.07 -24.14
CA LEU A 104 15.75 -27.78 -24.68
C LEU A 104 16.78 -26.70 -24.33
N ARG A 105 16.74 -25.59 -25.06
CA ARG A 105 17.49 -24.37 -24.72
C ARG A 105 16.54 -23.17 -24.75
N ILE A 106 16.83 -22.16 -23.94
CA ILE A 106 16.17 -20.86 -24.02
C ILE A 106 17.08 -19.94 -24.84
N ASP A 107 16.53 -19.35 -25.91
CA ASP A 107 17.19 -18.42 -26.80
C ASP A 107 16.44 -17.09 -26.84
N ASN A 108 16.99 -16.07 -26.18
CA ASN A 108 16.37 -14.74 -26.09
C ASN A 108 14.87 -14.81 -25.75
N GLY A 109 14.52 -15.56 -24.69
CA GLY A 109 13.13 -15.73 -24.25
C GLY A 109 12.30 -16.73 -25.06
N THR A 110 12.88 -17.42 -26.04
CA THR A 110 12.18 -18.44 -26.83
C THR A 110 12.72 -19.83 -26.53
N VAL A 111 11.83 -20.80 -26.26
CA VAL A 111 12.23 -22.19 -26.04
C VAL A 111 12.47 -22.88 -27.40
N VAL A 112 13.72 -23.28 -27.63
CA VAL A 112 14.18 -23.98 -28.83
C VAL A 112 14.49 -25.45 -28.51
N ALA A 113 14.06 -26.35 -29.40
CA ALA A 113 14.28 -27.78 -29.30
C ALA A 113 15.29 -28.25 -30.37
N PRO A 114 16.02 -29.36 -30.16
CA PRO A 114 16.85 -29.98 -31.19
C PRO A 114 15.98 -30.48 -32.36
N GLU A 115 16.52 -30.44 -33.58
CA GLU A 115 15.81 -30.94 -34.77
C GLU A 115 15.38 -32.41 -34.61
N GLY A 116 14.10 -32.70 -34.87
CA GLY A 116 13.56 -34.07 -34.93
C GLY A 116 12.89 -34.60 -33.66
N VAL A 117 12.76 -33.80 -32.59
CA VAL A 117 12.05 -34.20 -31.36
C VAL A 117 10.64 -33.60 -31.33
N THR A 118 9.62 -34.40 -31.64
CA THR A 118 8.20 -33.98 -31.67
C THR A 118 7.29 -34.88 -30.81
N THR A 119 7.83 -35.49 -29.77
CA THR A 119 7.04 -36.38 -28.90
C THR A 119 6.16 -35.56 -27.95
N LEU A 120 4.97 -36.07 -27.60
CA LEU A 120 4.07 -35.40 -26.65
C LEU A 120 4.74 -34.97 -25.33
N PRO A 121 5.63 -35.78 -24.70
CA PRO A 121 6.36 -35.35 -23.51
C PRO A 121 7.33 -34.17 -23.75
N ALA A 122 7.94 -34.09 -24.94
CA ALA A 122 8.84 -33.00 -25.29
C ALA A 122 8.08 -31.69 -25.54
N GLU A 123 6.90 -31.76 -26.17
CA GLU A 123 6.01 -30.60 -26.36
C GLU A 123 5.45 -30.10 -25.02
N LEU A 124 5.06 -31.00 -24.11
CA LEU A 124 4.62 -30.62 -22.75
C LEU A 124 5.75 -29.93 -21.97
N ALA A 125 6.98 -30.48 -22.02
CA ALA A 125 8.14 -29.86 -21.39
C ALA A 125 8.44 -28.49 -22.00
N ARG A 126 8.35 -28.35 -23.32
CA ARG A 126 8.55 -27.08 -24.02
C ARG A 126 7.52 -26.03 -23.58
N SER A 127 6.24 -26.41 -23.48
CA SER A 127 5.17 -25.53 -23.02
C SER A 127 5.40 -25.07 -21.59
N ALA A 128 5.75 -25.99 -20.68
CA ALA A 128 6.00 -25.67 -19.28
C ALA A 128 7.20 -24.71 -19.11
N VAL A 129 8.28 -24.91 -19.88
CA VAL A 129 9.43 -23.99 -19.88
C VAL A 129 9.02 -22.62 -20.47
N ALA A 130 8.22 -22.60 -21.53
CA ALA A 130 7.78 -21.35 -22.16
C ALA A 130 6.89 -20.51 -21.22
N GLU A 131 6.00 -21.15 -20.45
CA GLU A 131 5.19 -20.47 -19.44
C GLU A 131 6.07 -19.86 -18.33
N ARG A 132 7.08 -20.59 -17.85
CA ARG A 132 8.05 -20.05 -16.88
C ARG A 132 8.83 -18.87 -17.43
N VAL A 133 9.29 -18.97 -18.69
CA VAL A 133 10.01 -17.87 -19.35
C VAL A 133 9.11 -16.63 -19.47
N LYS A 134 7.84 -16.80 -19.83
CA LYS A 134 6.87 -15.70 -19.87
C LYS A 134 6.69 -15.06 -18.48
N ALA A 135 6.47 -15.86 -17.44
CA ALA A 135 6.31 -15.34 -16.08
C ALA A 135 7.53 -14.56 -15.59
N ILE A 136 8.75 -15.03 -15.92
CA ILE A 136 10.00 -14.31 -15.63
C ILE A 136 10.05 -12.96 -16.35
N LEU A 137 9.66 -12.90 -17.63
CA LEU A 137 9.65 -11.65 -18.40
C LEU A 137 8.60 -10.66 -17.89
N ASP A 138 7.42 -11.15 -17.52
CA ASP A 138 6.36 -10.32 -16.94
C ASP A 138 6.83 -9.72 -15.60
N LYS A 139 7.45 -10.54 -14.74
CA LYS A 139 8.05 -10.08 -13.47
C LYS A 139 9.21 -9.11 -13.69
N ALA A 140 10.07 -9.36 -14.68
CA ALA A 140 11.14 -8.42 -15.03
C ALA A 140 10.57 -7.08 -15.53
N ALA A 141 9.52 -7.09 -16.36
CA ALA A 141 8.88 -5.86 -16.81
C ALA A 141 8.24 -5.07 -15.65
N ALA A 142 7.66 -5.75 -14.66
CA ALA A 142 7.15 -5.10 -13.45
C ALA A 142 8.27 -4.41 -12.66
N VAL A 143 9.39 -5.12 -12.40
CA VAL A 143 10.56 -4.54 -11.68
C VAL A 143 11.11 -3.28 -12.38
N ASP A 144 11.22 -3.30 -13.71
CA ASP A 144 11.69 -2.15 -14.50
C ASP A 144 10.72 -0.97 -14.44
N THR A 145 9.41 -1.26 -14.53
CA THR A 145 8.34 -0.26 -14.47
C THR A 145 8.29 0.41 -13.09
N ASP A 146 8.37 -0.39 -12.02
CA ASP A 146 8.34 0.09 -10.63
C ASP A 146 9.53 1.00 -10.33
N LEU A 147 10.73 0.59 -10.76
CA LEU A 147 11.94 1.40 -10.59
C LEU A 147 11.85 2.71 -11.40
N ALA A 148 11.40 2.66 -12.65
CA ALA A 148 11.25 3.85 -13.48
C ALA A 148 10.23 4.85 -12.88
N ALA A 149 9.09 4.35 -12.41
CA ALA A 149 8.07 5.17 -11.77
C ALA A 149 8.58 5.85 -10.49
N MET A 150 9.41 5.15 -9.70
CA MET A 150 10.03 5.75 -8.51
C MET A 150 11.06 6.82 -8.89
N LEU A 151 11.94 6.55 -9.86
CA LEU A 151 12.93 7.53 -10.34
C LEU A 151 12.25 8.79 -10.88
N ASP A 152 11.16 8.63 -11.65
CA ASP A 152 10.37 9.77 -12.14
C ASP A 152 9.73 10.57 -10.98
N ARG A 153 9.31 9.92 -9.90
CA ARG A 153 8.77 10.58 -8.70
C ARG A 153 9.82 11.39 -7.95
N VAL A 154 11.01 10.82 -7.75
CA VAL A 154 12.15 11.53 -7.14
C VAL A 154 12.55 12.72 -8.01
N LEU A 155 12.69 12.53 -9.32
CA LEU A 155 13.06 13.60 -10.26
C LEU A 155 11.99 14.70 -10.37
N ALA A 156 10.72 14.37 -10.14
CA ALA A 156 9.62 15.32 -10.11
C ALA A 156 9.42 16.01 -8.75
N ASN A 157 10.26 15.73 -7.74
CA ASN A 157 10.18 16.29 -6.39
C ASN A 157 8.82 16.03 -5.72
N LYS A 158 8.24 14.85 -5.99
CA LYS A 158 6.89 14.44 -5.54
C LYS A 158 6.89 13.63 -4.24
N ILE A 159 8.05 13.39 -3.63
CA ILE A 159 8.12 12.70 -2.34
C ILE A 159 8.11 13.77 -1.24
N SER A 160 7.04 13.79 -0.46
CA SER A 160 6.90 14.67 0.70
C SER A 160 7.58 14.04 1.90
N ASP A 161 8.10 14.86 2.80
CA ASP A 161 8.51 14.52 4.17
C ASP A 161 7.34 14.16 5.12
N ALA A 162 6.11 14.10 4.59
CA ALA A 162 4.87 13.89 5.34
C ALA A 162 4.64 14.85 6.53
N GLY A 163 5.18 16.08 6.48
CA GLY A 163 5.04 17.05 7.58
C GLY A 163 5.89 16.71 8.80
N ALA A 164 6.95 15.92 8.61
CA ALA A 164 7.96 15.66 9.62
C ALA A 164 8.53 16.96 10.20
N THR A 165 8.90 16.92 11.48
CA THR A 165 9.52 18.07 12.17
C THR A 165 10.99 17.85 12.49
N THR A 166 11.50 16.68 12.11
CA THR A 166 12.89 16.25 12.23
C THR A 166 13.30 15.45 11.00
N LEU A 167 14.61 15.42 10.72
CA LEU A 167 15.16 14.65 9.61
C LEU A 167 14.95 13.14 9.76
N ALA A 168 14.91 12.63 11.00
CA ALA A 168 14.68 11.22 11.27
C ALA A 168 13.22 10.79 10.99
N GLU A 169 12.26 11.63 11.36
CA GLU A 169 10.84 11.42 11.01
C GLU A 169 10.63 11.46 9.50
N ALA A 170 11.28 12.40 8.81
CA ALA A 170 11.19 12.52 7.36
C ALA A 170 11.77 11.29 6.65
N ALA A 171 12.93 10.80 7.11
CA ALA A 171 13.52 9.56 6.60
C ALA A 171 12.59 8.36 6.82
N ALA A 172 11.99 8.22 8.01
CA ALA A 172 11.04 7.14 8.28
C ALA A 172 9.79 7.21 7.39
N ALA A 173 9.28 8.42 7.13
CA ALA A 173 8.15 8.63 6.21
C ALA A 173 8.50 8.23 4.76
N GLY A 174 9.73 8.48 4.32
CA GLY A 174 10.21 8.05 3.00
C GLY A 174 10.23 6.52 2.83
N GLU A 175 10.52 5.78 3.89
CA GLU A 175 10.59 4.31 3.89
C GLU A 175 9.20 3.63 3.78
N GLU A 176 8.11 4.37 4.01
CA GLU A 176 6.74 3.86 4.09
C GLU A 176 6.08 3.64 2.71
N ARG A 177 6.77 2.98 1.77
CA ARG A 177 6.12 2.34 0.62
C ARG A 177 6.27 0.83 0.71
N VAL A 178 5.27 0.22 1.36
CA VAL A 178 5.19 -1.24 1.48
C VAL A 178 4.84 -1.81 0.11
N ARG A 179 5.57 -2.84 -0.31
CA ARG A 179 5.35 -3.63 -1.53
C ARG A 179 3.90 -4.12 -1.62
N LEU A 180 3.22 -3.94 -2.75
CA LEU A 180 1.79 -4.31 -2.93
C LEU A 180 1.52 -5.80 -2.65
N ASP A 181 2.42 -6.71 -3.05
CA ASP A 181 2.32 -8.14 -2.72
C ASP A 181 2.49 -8.42 -1.21
N GLN A 182 3.24 -7.59 -0.49
CA GLN A 182 3.33 -7.68 0.96
C GLN A 182 2.08 -7.10 1.63
N ILE A 183 1.50 -6.03 1.08
CA ILE A 183 0.21 -5.49 1.56
C ILE A 183 -0.86 -6.58 1.43
N LEU A 184 -1.02 -7.14 0.24
CA LEU A 184 -1.99 -8.21 -0.01
C LEU A 184 -1.81 -9.40 0.95
N LYS A 185 -0.56 -9.78 1.24
CA LYS A 185 -0.25 -10.90 2.12
C LYS A 185 -0.46 -10.61 3.61
N ASN A 186 -0.05 -9.42 4.08
CA ASN A 186 0.00 -9.11 5.51
C ASN A 186 -1.32 -8.55 6.03
N TYR A 187 -2.12 -7.93 5.15
CA TYR A 187 -3.38 -7.29 5.48
C TYR A 187 -4.54 -8.22 5.10
N GLN A 188 -4.61 -9.36 5.79
CA GLN A 188 -5.69 -10.35 5.65
C GLN A 188 -6.14 -10.79 7.04
N VAL A 189 -7.45 -10.87 7.26
CA VAL A 189 -8.03 -11.26 8.55
C VAL A 189 -9.09 -12.34 8.37
N SER A 190 -9.13 -13.32 9.27
CA SER A 190 -10.20 -14.32 9.25
C SER A 190 -11.53 -13.66 9.61
N PRO A 191 -12.66 -14.06 8.97
CA PRO A 191 -13.99 -13.63 9.36
C PRO A 191 -14.21 -13.75 10.86
N ASP A 192 -15.10 -12.91 11.38
CA ASP A 192 -15.39 -12.91 12.80
C ASP A 192 -15.83 -14.33 13.23
N PRO A 193 -15.12 -14.97 14.18
CA PRO A 193 -15.44 -16.34 14.59
C PRO A 193 -16.84 -16.46 15.18
N ASP A 194 -17.40 -15.38 15.72
CA ASP A 194 -18.73 -15.33 16.29
C ASP A 194 -19.79 -14.79 15.30
N GLY A 195 -19.37 -14.53 14.05
CA GLY A 195 -20.24 -14.13 12.95
C GLY A 195 -20.73 -12.68 13.03
N THR A 196 -21.90 -12.43 12.45
CA THR A 196 -22.51 -11.08 12.37
C THR A 196 -23.77 -10.98 13.22
N VAL A 197 -24.04 -9.79 13.76
CA VAL A 197 -25.23 -9.48 14.55
C VAL A 197 -25.95 -8.25 14.00
N ASN A 198 -27.23 -8.10 14.35
CA ASN A 198 -27.96 -6.85 14.10
C ASN A 198 -27.74 -5.89 15.28
N PHE A 199 -27.07 -4.78 15.01
CA PHE A 199 -26.81 -3.71 15.96
C PHE A 199 -27.53 -2.44 15.51
N PHE A 200 -28.56 -2.02 16.26
CA PHE A 200 -29.43 -0.88 15.92
C PHE A 200 -29.96 -0.88 14.47
N GLY A 201 -30.30 -2.05 13.93
CA GLY A 201 -30.84 -2.19 12.57
C GLY A 201 -29.79 -2.39 11.49
N GLN A 202 -28.50 -2.29 11.82
CA GLN A 202 -27.39 -2.54 10.90
C GLN A 202 -26.75 -3.92 11.16
N THR A 203 -26.31 -4.59 10.10
CA THR A 203 -25.54 -5.83 10.23
C THR A 203 -24.07 -5.46 10.43
N VAL A 204 -23.50 -5.88 11.56
CA VAL A 204 -22.09 -5.67 11.91
C VAL A 204 -21.49 -6.99 12.40
N THR A 205 -20.17 -7.11 12.45
CA THR A 205 -19.52 -8.25 13.10
C THR A 205 -19.81 -8.28 14.60
N LYS A 206 -19.76 -9.45 15.22
CA LYS A 206 -19.98 -9.59 16.66
C LYS A 206 -18.93 -8.80 17.47
N SER A 207 -17.66 -8.84 17.04
CA SER A 207 -16.57 -8.08 17.66
C SER A 207 -16.79 -6.57 17.56
N GLU A 208 -17.32 -6.04 16.45
CA GLU A 208 -17.70 -4.63 16.35
C GLU A 208 -18.80 -4.26 17.35
N ALA A 209 -19.84 -5.08 17.45
CA ALA A 209 -20.96 -4.81 18.36
C ALA A 209 -20.50 -4.79 19.82
N ASP A 210 -19.61 -5.72 20.22
CA ASP A 210 -19.08 -5.77 21.57
C ASP A 210 -18.22 -4.54 21.89
N LEU A 211 -17.37 -4.10 20.94
CA LEU A 211 -16.58 -2.87 21.09
C LEU A 211 -17.46 -1.61 21.20
N LEU A 212 -18.58 -1.55 20.46
CA LEU A 212 -19.52 -0.43 20.52
C LEU A 212 -20.34 -0.42 21.82
N ASP A 213 -20.76 -1.60 22.31
CA ASP A 213 -21.46 -1.72 23.59
C ASP A 213 -20.59 -1.24 24.75
N ASP A 214 -19.29 -1.58 24.74
CA ASP A 214 -18.33 -1.17 25.78
C ASP A 214 -18.10 0.35 25.84
N LEU A 215 -18.31 1.08 24.73
CA LEU A 215 -18.22 2.54 24.69
C LEU A 215 -19.40 3.24 25.39
N GLY A 216 -20.54 2.56 25.52
CA GLY A 216 -21.79 3.13 26.00
C GLY A 216 -22.38 4.23 25.09
N LEU A 217 -23.54 4.78 25.49
CA LEU A 217 -24.35 5.66 24.62
C LEU A 217 -23.62 6.91 24.09
N LEU A 218 -22.74 7.51 24.90
CA LEU A 218 -21.98 8.69 24.47
C LEU A 218 -20.93 8.35 23.42
N GLY A 219 -20.20 7.24 23.59
CA GLY A 219 -19.21 6.81 22.61
C GLY A 219 -19.86 6.27 21.33
N ILE A 220 -21.04 5.62 21.41
CA ILE A 220 -21.83 5.26 20.22
C ILE A 220 -22.23 6.50 19.42
N LYS A 221 -22.64 7.58 20.10
CA LYS A 221 -22.93 8.86 19.43
C LYS A 221 -21.68 9.43 18.76
N ASP A 222 -20.54 9.43 19.45
CA ASP A 222 -19.27 9.90 18.90
C ASP A 222 -18.86 9.09 17.66
N MET A 223 -19.05 7.77 17.66
CA MET A 223 -18.81 6.89 16.51
C MET A 223 -19.71 7.22 15.32
N TYR A 224 -21.00 7.47 15.57
CA TYR A 224 -21.94 7.88 14.53
C TYR A 224 -21.54 9.23 13.90
N ASP A 225 -21.15 10.20 14.72
CA ASP A 225 -20.68 11.51 14.25
C ASP A 225 -19.38 11.39 13.44
N ILE A 226 -18.43 10.57 13.92
CA ILE A 226 -17.15 10.29 13.24
C ILE A 226 -17.40 9.62 11.88
N ARG A 227 -18.26 8.60 11.83
CA ARG A 227 -18.64 7.93 10.58
C ARG A 227 -19.24 8.93 9.59
N ASN A 228 -20.28 9.65 9.99
CA ASN A 228 -20.95 10.60 9.10
C ASN A 228 -20.01 11.68 8.59
N LYS A 229 -19.08 12.15 9.44
CA LYS A 229 -18.06 13.12 9.03
C LYS A 229 -17.09 12.54 8.01
N ALA A 230 -16.59 11.32 8.25
CA ALA A 230 -15.67 10.67 7.32
C ALA A 230 -16.31 10.44 5.95
N PHE A 231 -17.55 9.92 5.92
CA PHE A 231 -18.32 9.72 4.70
C PHE A 231 -18.59 11.05 3.98
N GLY A 232 -19.17 12.04 4.65
CA GLY A 232 -19.46 13.33 4.02
C GLY A 232 -18.22 14.04 3.48
N THR A 233 -17.10 14.00 4.22
CA THR A 233 -15.84 14.61 3.77
C THR A 233 -15.25 13.89 2.56
N ALA A 234 -15.36 12.56 2.51
CA ALA A 234 -14.92 11.78 1.35
C ALA A 234 -15.71 12.13 0.10
N ASP A 235 -17.03 12.27 0.23
CA ASP A 235 -17.95 12.62 -0.85
C ASP A 235 -17.66 14.02 -1.41
N ASP A 236 -17.37 14.97 -0.53
CA ASP A 236 -17.06 16.35 -0.88
C ASP A 236 -15.69 16.47 -1.59
N ARG A 237 -14.67 15.73 -1.13
CA ARG A 237 -13.29 15.82 -1.67
C ARG A 237 -13.08 14.97 -2.92
N PHE A 238 -13.76 13.84 -3.04
CA PHE A 238 -13.64 12.91 -4.16
C PHE A 238 -15.00 12.70 -4.87
N PRO A 239 -15.60 13.78 -5.42
CA PRO A 239 -16.93 13.71 -6.00
C PRO A 239 -16.97 12.83 -7.26
N GLY A 240 -18.04 12.05 -7.39
CA GLY A 240 -18.28 11.21 -8.57
C GLY A 240 -17.40 9.97 -8.67
N GLN A 241 -16.63 9.65 -7.62
CA GLN A 241 -15.89 8.39 -7.52
C GLN A 241 -16.71 7.32 -6.78
N ASP A 242 -16.47 6.06 -7.13
CA ASP A 242 -17.16 4.91 -6.56
C ASP A 242 -17.02 4.85 -5.04
N GLY A 243 -18.07 4.33 -4.40
CA GLY A 243 -18.10 4.21 -2.95
C GLY A 243 -17.09 3.22 -2.40
N ASN A 244 -16.69 2.23 -3.20
CA ASN A 244 -15.74 1.18 -2.83
C ASN A 244 -14.55 1.19 -3.79
N ASP A 245 -13.41 0.66 -3.35
CA ASP A 245 -12.23 0.36 -4.17
C ASP A 245 -11.50 1.59 -4.77
N SER A 246 -12.03 2.80 -4.53
CA SER A 246 -11.61 4.05 -5.17
C SER A 246 -10.77 4.95 -4.25
N HIS A 247 -10.31 6.10 -4.76
CA HIS A 247 -9.67 7.12 -3.92
C HIS A 247 -10.60 7.68 -2.84
N ARG A 248 -11.91 7.77 -3.14
CA ARG A 248 -12.92 8.17 -2.14
C ARG A 248 -12.99 7.16 -1.01
N ASP A 249 -12.90 5.88 -1.35
CA ASP A 249 -12.90 4.79 -0.37
C ASP A 249 -11.63 4.79 0.47
N ALA A 250 -10.46 4.83 -0.18
CA ALA A 250 -9.17 4.93 0.47
C ALA A 250 -9.08 6.13 1.44
N PHE A 251 -9.55 7.30 1.01
CA PHE A 251 -9.64 8.49 1.85
C PHE A 251 -10.56 8.24 3.05
N ARG A 252 -11.75 7.68 2.81
CA ARG A 252 -12.75 7.43 3.86
C ARG A 252 -12.21 6.50 4.94
N HIS A 253 -11.60 5.38 4.56
CA HIS A 253 -11.01 4.41 5.48
C HIS A 253 -9.90 5.04 6.34
N ALA A 254 -8.97 5.74 5.69
CA ALA A 254 -7.88 6.44 6.37
C ALA A 254 -8.40 7.56 7.30
N TYR A 255 -9.29 8.42 6.83
CA TYR A 255 -9.79 9.53 7.63
C TYR A 255 -10.68 9.07 8.79
N TRP A 256 -11.49 8.04 8.58
CA TRP A 256 -12.27 7.43 9.64
C TRP A 256 -11.38 6.87 10.75
N ASN A 257 -10.31 6.14 10.39
CA ASN A 257 -9.35 5.63 11.36
C ASN A 257 -8.52 6.72 12.04
N ALA A 258 -8.24 7.83 11.35
CA ALA A 258 -7.59 8.97 11.95
C ALA A 258 -8.46 9.61 13.05
N LEU A 259 -9.74 9.85 12.76
CA LEU A 259 -10.70 10.41 13.73
C LEU A 259 -10.95 9.47 14.92
N MET A 260 -11.09 8.17 14.66
CA MET A 260 -11.22 7.17 15.74
C MET A 260 -9.97 7.13 16.62
N THR A 261 -8.79 7.24 16.02
CA THR A 261 -7.51 7.23 16.75
C THR A 261 -7.37 8.43 17.67
N GLN A 262 -7.70 9.64 17.19
CA GLN A 262 -7.70 10.83 18.04
C GLN A 262 -8.73 10.73 19.18
N LYS A 263 -9.90 10.11 18.93
CA LYS A 263 -11.00 10.07 19.90
C LYS A 263 -10.86 8.97 20.95
N PHE A 264 -10.48 7.77 20.52
CA PHE A 264 -10.53 6.54 21.32
C PHE A 264 -9.15 5.87 21.50
N GLY A 265 -8.12 6.39 20.82
CA GLY A 265 -6.77 5.84 20.83
C GLY A 265 -6.53 4.83 19.70
N GLU A 266 -5.27 4.70 19.32
CA GLU A 266 -4.82 3.87 18.19
C GLU A 266 -5.18 2.40 18.36
N GLU A 267 -4.96 1.82 19.55
CA GLU A 267 -5.24 0.41 19.83
C GLU A 267 -6.73 0.09 19.67
N TRP A 268 -7.60 0.99 20.13
CA TRP A 268 -9.04 0.82 20.00
C TRP A 268 -9.47 0.94 18.53
N ALA A 269 -8.99 1.96 17.82
CA ALA A 269 -9.26 2.16 16.41
C ALA A 269 -8.81 0.97 15.55
N GLN A 270 -7.64 0.39 15.85
CA GLN A 270 -7.14 -0.80 15.18
C GLN A 270 -8.06 -2.01 15.39
N LYS A 271 -8.48 -2.28 16.64
CA LYS A 271 -9.38 -3.39 16.96
C LYS A 271 -10.72 -3.24 16.25
N TYR A 272 -11.29 -2.04 16.30
CA TYR A 272 -12.58 -1.76 15.68
C TYR A 272 -12.52 -1.82 14.15
N GLY A 273 -11.56 -1.14 13.52
CA GLY A 273 -11.36 -1.22 12.06
C GLY A 273 -11.07 -2.65 11.60
N THR A 274 -10.25 -3.40 12.33
CA THR A 274 -10.03 -4.83 12.02
C THR A 274 -11.33 -5.63 12.11
N ALA A 275 -12.15 -5.41 13.14
CA ALA A 275 -13.43 -6.09 13.28
C ALA A 275 -14.39 -5.73 12.13
N HIS A 276 -14.39 -4.47 11.69
CA HIS A 276 -15.16 -4.01 10.52
C HIS A 276 -14.82 -4.79 9.24
N GLU A 277 -13.53 -5.01 8.98
CA GLU A 277 -13.10 -5.72 7.77
C GLU A 277 -13.32 -7.24 7.84
N ARG A 278 -13.71 -7.80 9.00
CA ARG A 278 -13.99 -9.24 9.18
C ARG A 278 -15.36 -9.68 8.69
N LEU A 279 -16.10 -8.82 7.99
CA LEU A 279 -17.35 -9.19 7.36
C LEU A 279 -17.12 -10.30 6.31
N PRO A 280 -17.95 -11.36 6.30
CA PRO A 280 -17.75 -12.48 5.39
C PRO A 280 -17.97 -12.06 3.92
N GLY A 281 -17.17 -12.61 3.02
CA GLY A 281 -17.33 -12.42 1.58
C GLY A 281 -16.63 -11.19 1.00
N ASN A 282 -15.78 -10.50 1.77
CA ASN A 282 -14.94 -9.43 1.24
C ASN A 282 -13.84 -10.01 0.34
N PRO A 283 -13.67 -9.54 -0.93
CA PRO A 283 -12.54 -9.92 -1.78
C PRO A 283 -11.19 -9.66 -1.10
N ALA A 284 -10.19 -10.49 -1.40
CA ALA A 284 -8.89 -10.42 -0.74
C ALA A 284 -8.19 -9.06 -0.93
N ASP A 285 -8.20 -8.53 -2.16
CA ASP A 285 -7.58 -7.24 -2.47
C ASP A 285 -8.27 -6.07 -1.76
N ARG A 286 -9.61 -6.09 -1.69
CA ARG A 286 -10.38 -5.07 -0.96
C ARG A 286 -10.08 -5.12 0.53
N GLU A 287 -10.10 -6.31 1.15
CA GLU A 287 -9.76 -6.49 2.56
C GLU A 287 -8.36 -5.94 2.88
N ALA A 288 -7.38 -6.20 2.00
CA ALA A 288 -6.03 -5.68 2.16
C ALA A 288 -5.94 -4.16 1.96
N MET A 289 -6.64 -3.62 0.96
CA MET A 289 -6.73 -2.19 0.70
C MET A 289 -7.29 -1.45 1.92
N ASP A 290 -8.43 -1.90 2.43
CA ASP A 290 -9.14 -1.27 3.54
C ASP A 290 -8.30 -1.32 4.83
N LEU A 291 -7.77 -2.49 5.19
CA LEU A 291 -6.92 -2.64 6.37
C LEU A 291 -5.64 -1.80 6.30
N TYR A 292 -5.00 -1.71 5.14
CA TYR A 292 -3.81 -0.89 4.95
C TYR A 292 -4.13 0.60 5.06
N ASN A 293 -5.17 1.06 4.37
CA ASN A 293 -5.60 2.46 4.41
C ASN A 293 -6.07 2.86 5.82
N ASN A 294 -6.71 1.94 6.54
CA ASN A 294 -7.05 2.09 7.96
C ASN A 294 -5.77 2.36 8.79
N GLU A 295 -4.68 1.60 8.58
CA GLU A 295 -3.41 1.82 9.28
C GLU A 295 -2.76 3.17 8.96
N VAL A 296 -2.73 3.56 7.68
CA VAL A 296 -2.22 4.87 7.24
C VAL A 296 -2.94 6.00 7.99
N GLY A 297 -4.26 5.90 8.11
CA GLY A 297 -5.09 6.81 8.90
C GLY A 297 -4.68 6.92 10.37
N ARG A 298 -4.48 5.78 11.04
CA ARG A 298 -4.05 5.73 12.44
C ARG A 298 -2.68 6.40 12.64
N LYS A 299 -1.72 6.11 11.76
CA LYS A 299 -0.38 6.71 11.80
C LYS A 299 -0.41 8.22 11.61
N ILE A 300 -1.22 8.71 10.66
CA ILE A 300 -1.40 10.17 10.45
C ILE A 300 -1.93 10.84 11.72
N ALA A 301 -2.94 10.25 12.38
CA ALA A 301 -3.47 10.79 13.63
C ALA A 301 -2.48 10.71 14.79
N ALA A 302 -1.71 9.62 14.91
CA ALA A 302 -0.71 9.45 15.95
C ALA A 302 0.43 10.48 15.84
N ALA A 303 0.85 10.81 14.61
CA ALA A 303 1.83 11.85 14.35
C ALA A 303 1.27 13.28 14.53
N ASN A 304 -0.07 13.43 14.52
CA ASN A 304 -0.74 14.73 14.57
C ASN A 304 -1.85 14.74 15.65
N PRO A 305 -1.50 14.55 16.94
CA PRO A 305 -2.49 14.36 18.01
C PRO A 305 -3.37 15.58 18.26
N ASP A 306 -2.87 16.78 17.99
CA ASP A 306 -3.56 18.05 18.20
C ASP A 306 -4.19 18.63 16.93
N ALA A 307 -4.08 17.95 15.79
CA ALA A 307 -4.66 18.42 14.53
C ALA A 307 -6.18 18.45 14.63
N SER A 308 -6.78 19.52 14.12
CA SER A 308 -8.22 19.59 13.92
C SER A 308 -8.70 18.55 12.90
N PRO A 309 -9.99 18.17 12.90
CA PRO A 309 -10.52 17.27 11.89
C PRO A 309 -10.26 17.72 10.45
N GLU A 310 -10.28 19.03 10.19
CA GLU A 310 -10.00 19.57 8.85
C GLU A 310 -8.52 19.42 8.46
N GLU A 311 -7.61 19.65 9.41
CA GLU A 311 -6.18 19.42 9.20
C GLU A 311 -5.88 17.93 8.97
N LEU A 312 -6.50 17.03 9.74
CA LEU A 312 -6.41 15.60 9.50
C LEU A 312 -6.95 15.22 8.11
N ALA A 313 -8.10 15.76 7.72
CA ALA A 313 -8.64 15.52 6.39
C ALA A 313 -7.66 15.97 5.29
N ASN A 314 -7.02 17.14 5.44
CA ASN A 314 -5.99 17.60 4.49
C ASN A 314 -4.77 16.68 4.44
N LEU A 315 -4.31 16.18 5.60
CA LEU A 315 -3.18 15.25 5.67
C LEU A 315 -3.51 13.89 5.05
N VAL A 316 -4.74 13.41 5.20
CA VAL A 316 -5.22 12.17 4.58
C VAL A 316 -5.42 12.34 3.07
N GLU A 317 -6.00 13.45 2.62
CA GLU A 317 -6.12 13.76 1.19
C GLU A 317 -4.74 13.78 0.52
N LYS A 318 -3.78 14.47 1.15
CA LYS A 318 -2.38 14.44 0.70
C LYS A 318 -1.79 13.02 0.70
N ALA A 319 -2.14 12.16 1.66
CA ALA A 319 -1.72 10.77 1.67
C ALA A 319 -2.21 10.01 0.43
N VAL A 320 -3.44 10.26 0.02
CA VAL A 320 -4.05 9.68 -1.18
C VAL A 320 -3.41 10.24 -2.45
N GLU A 321 -3.14 11.54 -2.52
CA GLU A 321 -2.47 12.17 -3.67
C GLU A 321 -1.01 11.72 -3.84
N ASP A 322 -0.31 11.47 -2.72
CA ASP A 322 1.10 11.08 -2.69
C ASP A 322 1.31 9.56 -2.86
N GLY A 323 0.23 8.76 -2.86
CA GLY A 323 0.32 7.30 -3.01
C GLY A 323 0.73 6.57 -1.74
N ARG A 324 0.47 7.16 -0.58
CA ARG A 324 0.66 6.50 0.72
C ARG A 324 -0.50 5.57 1.06
N THR A 325 -1.61 5.68 0.36
CA THR A 325 -2.73 4.74 0.38
C THR A 325 -2.71 3.86 -0.87
N VAL A 326 -3.52 2.82 -0.86
CA VAL A 326 -3.74 1.94 -2.02
C VAL A 326 -5.21 1.95 -2.42
N VAL A 327 -5.47 1.63 -3.69
CA VAL A 327 -6.78 1.51 -4.32
C VAL A 327 -6.81 0.23 -5.15
N ILE A 328 -7.96 -0.13 -5.73
CA ILE A 328 -8.02 -1.19 -6.73
C ILE A 328 -8.00 -0.59 -8.13
N ASP A 329 -7.09 -1.07 -8.96
CA ASP A 329 -6.99 -0.65 -10.35
C ASP A 329 -8.09 -1.29 -11.21
N LYS A 330 -8.20 -0.86 -12.47
CA LYS A 330 -9.19 -1.37 -13.43
C LYS A 330 -9.08 -2.88 -13.74
N ASN A 331 -7.98 -3.52 -13.39
CA ASN A 331 -7.75 -4.94 -13.59
C ASN A 331 -8.18 -5.77 -12.37
N GLY A 332 -8.63 -5.12 -11.29
CA GLY A 332 -9.00 -5.77 -10.05
C GLY A 332 -7.84 -5.91 -9.05
N GLU A 333 -6.67 -5.38 -9.37
CA GLU A 333 -5.45 -5.57 -8.58
C GLU A 333 -5.18 -4.36 -7.65
N LEU A 334 -4.56 -4.62 -6.50
CA LEU A 334 -4.03 -3.55 -5.63
C LEU A 334 -3.05 -2.65 -6.39
N ALA A 335 -3.24 -1.34 -6.28
CA ALA A 335 -2.34 -0.33 -6.82
C ALA A 335 -2.17 0.83 -5.84
N TYR A 336 -1.04 1.53 -5.89
CA TYR A 336 -0.91 2.78 -5.13
C TYR A 336 -1.90 3.82 -5.66
N SER A 337 -2.50 4.59 -4.75
CA SER A 337 -3.56 5.53 -5.11
C SER A 337 -3.13 6.53 -6.18
N ASN A 338 -1.88 6.99 -6.18
CA ASN A 338 -1.41 7.94 -7.19
C ASN A 338 -0.87 7.31 -8.48
N ASP A 339 -0.90 5.99 -8.62
CA ASP A 339 -0.66 5.28 -9.89
C ASP A 339 -1.97 5.11 -10.69
N VAL A 340 -3.13 5.33 -10.06
CA VAL A 340 -4.45 5.26 -10.68
C VAL A 340 -5.07 6.66 -10.75
N ALA A 341 -5.50 7.08 -11.95
CA ALA A 341 -6.19 8.35 -12.10
C ALA A 341 -7.58 8.31 -11.45
N GLY A 342 -8.05 9.45 -10.92
CA GLY A 342 -9.40 9.54 -10.33
C GLY A 342 -10.48 9.10 -11.31
N GLY A 343 -11.39 8.24 -10.85
CA GLY A 343 -12.44 7.63 -11.69
C GLY A 343 -11.94 6.59 -12.70
N GLN A 344 -10.72 6.07 -12.54
CA GLN A 344 -10.17 4.94 -13.31
C GLN A 344 -9.85 3.73 -12.42
N THR A 345 -10.36 3.72 -11.18
CA THR A 345 -10.33 2.56 -10.29
C THR A 345 -11.24 1.46 -10.80
N GLY A 346 -10.96 0.21 -10.44
CA GLY A 346 -11.79 -0.94 -10.77
C GLY A 346 -12.52 -1.49 -9.55
N HIS A 347 -12.82 -2.79 -9.60
CA HIS A 347 -13.42 -3.52 -8.50
C HIS A 347 -12.61 -4.77 -8.21
N ALA A 348 -12.37 -5.04 -6.93
CA ALA A 348 -11.70 -6.27 -6.53
C ALA A 348 -12.55 -7.49 -6.94
N ASP A 349 -11.95 -8.42 -7.65
CA ASP A 349 -12.59 -9.65 -8.17
C ASP A 349 -11.91 -10.93 -7.67
N ASP A 350 -10.79 -10.82 -6.97
CA ASP A 350 -10.12 -11.97 -6.37
C ASP A 350 -10.98 -12.62 -5.28
N PRO A 351 -11.27 -13.93 -5.41
CA PRO A 351 -12.13 -14.62 -4.47
C PRO A 351 -11.53 -14.55 -3.06
N ALA A 352 -12.39 -14.28 -2.08
CA ALA A 352 -12.02 -14.35 -0.68
C ALA A 352 -11.28 -15.68 -0.41
N PRO A 353 -10.16 -15.68 0.34
CA PRO A 353 -9.39 -16.89 0.56
C PRO A 353 -10.30 -18.03 1.07
N GLU A 354 -10.06 -19.28 0.66
CA GLU A 354 -10.72 -20.44 1.31
C GLU A 354 -10.23 -20.52 2.76
N LYS A 355 -11.01 -19.98 3.69
CA LYS A 355 -10.65 -19.88 5.11
C LYS A 355 -11.23 -21.10 5.87
N GLU A 356 -10.37 -21.99 6.37
CA GLU A 356 -10.78 -23.17 7.17
C GLU A 356 -11.50 -22.72 8.46
N GLY A 357 -12.76 -23.13 8.64
CA GLY A 357 -13.52 -22.87 9.87
C GLY A 357 -15.05 -22.94 9.77
N GLY A 358 -15.63 -22.89 8.57
CA GLY A 358 -17.07 -23.07 8.39
C GLY A 358 -17.47 -24.56 8.43
N GLU A 359 -18.24 -24.96 9.44
CA GLU A 359 -18.89 -26.27 9.44
C GLU A 359 -19.65 -26.49 8.13
N ARG A 360 -19.40 -27.64 7.49
CA ARG A 360 -20.10 -28.07 6.27
C ARG A 360 -21.58 -28.29 6.56
N GLY A 361 -22.40 -27.26 6.35
CA GLY A 361 -23.84 -27.39 6.22
C GLY A 361 -24.19 -28.12 4.93
N SER A 362 -24.79 -29.30 5.07
CA SER A 362 -25.23 -30.20 3.99
C SER A 362 -25.93 -29.51 2.82
N SER A 363 -25.58 -30.00 1.64
CA SER A 363 -26.19 -29.72 0.35
C SER A 363 -27.70 -29.98 0.33
N HIS A 364 -28.49 -28.97 -0.03
CA HIS A 364 -29.77 -29.15 -0.70
C HIS A 364 -29.80 -28.30 -1.96
N THR A 365 -29.83 -29.01 -3.10
CA THR A 365 -30.01 -28.49 -4.43
C THR A 365 -31.46 -28.05 -4.63
N SER A 366 -31.68 -26.79 -5.03
CA SER A 366 -32.80 -26.46 -5.92
C SER A 366 -32.38 -25.31 -6.81
N GLY A 367 -32.32 -25.58 -8.12
CA GLY A 367 -31.95 -24.60 -9.12
C GLY A 367 -32.94 -23.44 -9.19
N GLY A 368 -32.39 -22.25 -9.40
CA GLY A 368 -33.11 -21.04 -9.75
C GLY A 368 -32.09 -20.04 -10.29
N SER A 369 -32.11 -19.83 -11.61
CA SER A 369 -31.42 -18.70 -12.24
C SER A 369 -31.91 -17.41 -11.60
N GLY A 370 -30.99 -16.59 -11.11
CA GLY A 370 -31.27 -15.37 -10.37
C GLY A 370 -30.04 -14.49 -10.31
N ASP A 371 -29.85 -13.76 -11.39
CA ASP A 371 -29.04 -12.57 -11.54
C ASP A 371 -29.27 -11.64 -10.34
N GLY A 372 -28.22 -11.37 -9.57
CA GLY A 372 -28.30 -10.64 -8.30
C GLY A 372 -26.93 -10.25 -7.77
N SER A 373 -26.23 -9.36 -8.49
CA SER A 373 -25.17 -8.53 -7.93
C SER A 373 -25.81 -7.60 -6.91
N GLY A 374 -25.60 -7.88 -5.62
CA GLY A 374 -26.11 -7.07 -4.52
C GLY A 374 -25.34 -5.77 -4.42
N ASP A 375 -25.85 -4.72 -5.08
CA ASP A 375 -25.57 -3.34 -4.73
C ASP A 375 -26.05 -3.11 -3.29
N TYR A 376 -25.12 -3.02 -2.35
CA TYR A 376 -25.42 -2.53 -1.00
C TYR A 376 -25.47 -1.00 -1.05
N ASP A 377 -26.62 -0.50 -1.51
CA ASP A 377 -27.02 0.91 -1.43
C ASP A 377 -27.15 1.34 0.04
N TRP A 378 -26.20 2.14 0.51
CA TRP A 378 -26.21 2.76 1.84
C TRP A 378 -26.51 4.27 1.75
N GLY A 379 -27.66 4.62 1.17
CA GLY A 379 -28.20 5.98 1.20
C GLY A 379 -29.41 6.10 2.13
N SER A 380 -29.24 6.74 3.30
CA SER A 380 -30.27 7.56 3.98
C SER A 380 -29.65 8.41 5.08
#